data_AF-A0A8T3YQN5-F1
#
_entry.id   AF-A0A8T3YQN5-F1
#
_cell.length_a   1.000
_cell.length_b   1.000
_cell.length_c   1.000
_cell.angle_alpha   90.00
_cell.angle_beta   90.00
_cell.angle_gamma   90.00
#
_symmetry.space_group_name_H-M   'P 1'
#
loop_
_entity.id
_entity.type
_entity.pdbx_description
1 polymer ?
#
loop_
_entity_poly.entity_id
_entity_poly.type
_entity_poly.pdbx_seq_one_letter_code
_entity_poly.pdbx_strand_id
1 'polypeptide(L)'
;MPMRESDKHFLWSLYYAVGIILIWKGIWEGIGSLPLLELPFVSLFVGLVMLTFSGLLMREFDPLGGLEKGVQNMLHGIHHHPQKEEFTISYFDNKKNKEVKIEAHKLKLIEKNVLSFHDKGKEVFIPMHRVRRIHRKGKEVWRL
;
A
#
# COMPACT_ATOMS: atom_id res chain seq x y z
N MET A 1 -17.62 4.39 40.92
CA MET A 1 -17.85 4.95 39.57
C MET A 1 -17.49 3.90 38.54
N PRO A 2 -18.40 3.51 37.63
CA PRO A 2 -18.04 2.58 36.55
C PRO A 2 -17.08 3.26 35.57
N MET A 3 -15.94 2.62 35.27
CA MET A 3 -14.98 3.09 34.27
C MET A 3 -15.62 3.19 32.89
N ARG A 4 -15.31 4.27 32.16
CA ARG A 4 -15.72 4.42 30.76
C ARG A 4 -15.02 3.36 29.91
N GLU A 5 -15.70 2.88 28.88
CA GLU A 5 -15.21 1.81 28.01
C GLU A 5 -13.92 2.20 27.27
N SER A 6 -13.79 3.48 26.92
CA SER A 6 -12.55 4.06 26.37
C SER A 6 -11.34 3.88 27.29
N ASP A 7 -11.51 4.02 28.60
CA ASP A 7 -10.41 3.93 29.58
C ASP A 7 -9.93 2.48 29.72
N LYS A 8 -10.86 1.51 29.56
CA LYS A 8 -10.53 0.08 29.54
C LYS A 8 -9.68 -0.27 28.33
N HIS A 9 -10.07 0.20 27.14
CA HIS A 9 -9.28 -0.04 25.92
C HIS A 9 -7.89 0.59 26.01
N PHE A 10 -7.79 1.79 26.57
CA PHE A 10 -6.50 2.44 26.81
C PHE A 10 -5.62 1.64 27.77
N LEU A 11 -6.15 1.24 28.94
CA LEU A 11 -5.42 0.42 29.92
C LEU A 11 -4.97 -0.93 29.34
N TRP A 12 -5.83 -1.59 28.57
CA TRP A 12 -5.47 -2.84 27.88
C TRP A 12 -4.36 -2.59 26.86
N SER A 13 -4.45 -1.53 26.05
CA SER A 13 -3.39 -1.21 25.09
C SER A 13 -2.05 -0.89 25.76
N LEU A 14 -2.08 -0.20 26.89
CA LEU A 14 -0.89 0.11 27.68
C LEU A 14 -0.29 -1.16 28.28
N TYR A 15 -1.11 -2.06 28.82
CA TYR A 15 -0.67 -3.35 29.34
C TYR A 15 -0.01 -4.20 28.25
N TYR A 16 -0.62 -4.29 27.06
CA TYR A 16 -0.03 -4.98 25.92
C TYR A 16 1.30 -4.35 25.49
N ALA A 17 1.38 -3.02 25.42
CA ALA A 17 2.61 -2.32 25.05
C ALA A 17 3.75 -2.61 26.04
N VAL A 18 3.47 -2.51 27.35
CA VAL A 18 4.46 -2.82 28.40
C VAL A 18 4.88 -4.30 28.34
N GLY A 19 3.93 -5.21 28.13
CA GLY A 19 4.21 -6.64 27.99
C GLY A 19 5.13 -6.93 26.80
N ILE A 20 4.86 -6.34 25.64
CA ILE A 20 5.70 -6.49 24.44
C ILE A 20 7.11 -5.97 24.70
N ILE A 21 7.26 -4.79 25.32
CA ILE A 21 8.57 -4.21 25.64
C ILE A 21 9.36 -5.12 26.58
N LEU A 22 8.72 -5.64 27.63
CA LEU A 22 9.37 -6.52 28.60
C LEU A 22 9.77 -7.87 28.00
N ILE A 23 8.90 -8.47 27.17
CA ILE A 23 9.22 -9.70 26.43
C ILE A 23 10.41 -9.46 25.51
N TRP A 24 10.40 -8.37 24.75
CA TRP A 24 11.49 -8.04 23.84
C TRP A 24 12.80 -7.81 24.58
N LYS A 25 12.77 -7.07 25.69
CA LYS A 25 13.93 -6.88 26.57
C LYS A 25 14.46 -8.21 27.11
N GLY A 26 13.58 -9.08 27.60
CA GLY A 26 13.96 -10.40 28.11
C GLY A 26 14.56 -11.30 27.02
N ILE A 27 14.00 -11.25 25.80
CA ILE A 27 14.57 -11.94 24.64
C ILE A 27 15.99 -11.42 24.36
N TRP A 28 16.25 -10.11 24.43
CA TRP A 28 17.58 -9.56 24.21
C TRP A 28 18.59 -9.93 25.30
N GLU A 29 18.21 -9.86 26.57
CA GLU A 29 19.07 -10.25 27.69
C GLU A 29 19.37 -11.76 27.65
N GLY A 30 18.38 -12.58 27.28
CA GLY A 30 18.54 -14.02 27.09
C GLY A 30 19.42 -14.35 25.87
N ILE A 31 19.20 -13.69 24.74
CA ILE A 31 20.00 -13.86 23.53
C ILE A 31 21.44 -13.43 23.79
N GLY A 32 21.66 -12.24 24.36
CA GLY A 32 23.00 -11.69 24.61
C GLY A 32 23.84 -12.44 25.65
N SER A 33 23.22 -13.26 26.49
CA SER A 33 23.93 -14.11 27.47
C SER A 33 24.26 -15.51 26.95
N LEU A 34 23.81 -15.89 25.75
CA LEU A 34 24.12 -17.18 25.16
C LEU A 34 25.52 -17.15 24.50
N PRO A 35 26.44 -18.06 24.88
CA PRO A 35 27.76 -18.17 24.23
C PRO A 35 27.67 -18.60 22.76
N LEU A 36 26.49 -19.04 22.31
CA LEU A 36 26.20 -19.43 20.93
C LEU A 36 26.25 -18.24 19.94
N LEU A 37 26.13 -16.99 20.39
CA LEU A 37 26.27 -15.81 19.53
C LEU A 37 27.70 -15.51 19.09
N GLU A 38 28.70 -16.10 19.75
CA GLU A 38 30.10 -16.02 19.30
C GLU A 38 30.30 -16.74 17.96
N LEU A 39 29.39 -17.66 17.61
CA LEU A 39 29.39 -18.33 16.32
C LEU A 39 28.86 -17.37 15.23
N PRO A 40 29.68 -17.07 14.19
CA PRO A 40 29.33 -16.09 13.15
C PRO A 40 28.02 -16.40 12.41
N PHE A 41 27.70 -17.69 12.22
CA PHE A 41 26.48 -18.10 11.52
C PHE A 41 25.22 -17.90 12.37
N VAL A 42 25.32 -18.05 13.69
CA VAL A 42 24.19 -17.87 14.62
C VAL A 42 23.87 -16.39 14.74
N SER A 43 24.88 -15.53 14.88
CA SER A 43 24.69 -14.07 14.92
C SER A 43 24.13 -13.54 13.60
N LEU A 44 24.58 -14.05 12.45
CA LEU A 44 24.02 -13.72 11.14
C LEU A 44 22.56 -14.15 11.01
N PHE A 45 22.21 -15.37 11.45
CA PHE A 45 20.83 -15.85 11.41
C PHE A 45 19.90 -15.02 12.31
N VAL A 46 20.33 -14.72 13.55
CA VAL A 46 19.57 -13.84 14.47
C VAL A 46 19.41 -12.45 13.88
N GLY A 47 20.46 -11.89 13.26
CA GLY A 47 20.42 -10.62 12.56
C GLY A 47 19.42 -10.63 11.39
N LEU A 48 19.38 -11.68 10.59
CA LEU A 48 18.45 -11.82 9.46
C LEU A 48 17.00 -11.97 9.92
N VAL A 49 16.77 -12.74 10.99
CA VAL A 49 15.46 -12.86 11.64
C VAL A 49 15.00 -11.50 12.17
N MET A 50 15.86 -10.75 12.86
CA MET A 50 15.59 -9.38 13.31
C MET A 50 15.26 -8.44 12.15
N LEU A 51 16.01 -8.52 11.06
CA LEU A 51 15.83 -7.67 9.89
C LEU A 51 14.50 -7.99 9.17
N THR A 52 14.08 -9.26 9.20
CA THR A 52 12.77 -9.72 8.70
C THR A 52 11.62 -9.25 9.59
N PHE A 53 11.73 -9.41 10.92
CA PHE A 53 10.68 -9.00 11.87
C PHE A 53 10.58 -7.49 12.08
N SER A 54 11.67 -6.74 11.91
CA SER A 54 11.66 -5.26 12.00
C SER A 54 10.89 -4.60 10.86
N GLY A 55 10.44 -5.37 9.86
CA GLY A 55 9.66 -4.86 8.75
C GLY A 55 10.45 -4.00 7.76
N LEU A 56 11.77 -3.85 7.96
CA LEU A 56 12.66 -3.15 7.03
C LEU A 56 12.64 -3.81 5.64
N LEU A 57 12.70 -5.15 5.59
CA LEU A 57 12.53 -5.89 4.33
C LEU A 57 11.14 -5.70 3.72
N MET A 58 10.07 -5.76 4.53
CA MET A 58 8.70 -5.61 4.03
C MET A 58 8.43 -4.23 3.43
N ARG A 59 9.10 -3.18 3.92
CA ARG A 59 8.93 -1.81 3.44
C ARG A 59 9.71 -1.52 2.16
N GLU A 60 10.86 -2.17 1.97
CA GLU A 60 11.69 -2.02 0.75
C GLU A 60 11.31 -3.01 -0.37
N PHE A 61 10.75 -4.18 -0.02
CA PHE A 61 10.34 -5.21 -0.98
C PHE A 61 8.85 -5.19 -1.30
N ASP A 62 8.17 -4.03 -1.25
CA ASP A 62 6.85 -3.89 -1.87
C ASP A 62 7.04 -3.45 -3.34
N PRO A 63 7.19 -4.38 -4.30
CA PRO A 63 7.52 -4.06 -5.68
C PRO A 63 6.32 -3.41 -6.39
N LEU A 64 5.12 -3.56 -5.80
CA LEU A 64 3.84 -3.12 -6.34
C LEU A 64 3.41 -1.78 -5.73
N GLY A 65 3.72 -1.52 -4.45
CA GLY A 65 3.40 -0.26 -3.79
C GLY A 65 4.07 0.97 -4.43
N GLY A 66 5.26 0.81 -5.04
CA GLY A 66 5.92 1.87 -5.82
C GLY A 66 5.18 2.19 -7.13
N LEU A 67 4.75 1.15 -7.85
CA LEU A 67 3.98 1.29 -9.10
C LEU A 67 2.60 1.90 -8.84
N GLU A 68 1.90 1.45 -7.80
CA GLU A 68 0.59 2.01 -7.42
C GLU A 68 0.68 3.50 -7.07
N LYS A 69 1.69 3.90 -6.28
CA LYS A 69 1.95 5.32 -5.98
C LYS A 69 2.26 6.14 -7.24
N GLY A 70 3.02 5.58 -8.18
CA GLY A 70 3.32 6.22 -9.45
C GLY A 70 2.08 6.50 -10.29
N VAL A 71 1.20 5.49 -10.42
CA VAL A 71 -0.10 5.64 -11.09
C VAL A 71 -0.98 6.64 -10.37
N GLN A 72 -1.00 6.60 -9.04
CA GLN A 72 -1.80 7.51 -8.23
C GLN A 72 -1.40 8.96 -8.46
N ASN A 73 -0.10 9.26 -8.40
CA ASN A 73 0.42 10.60 -8.66
C ASN A 73 0.10 11.06 -10.09
N MET A 74 0.24 10.16 -11.07
CA MET A 74 -0.07 10.46 -12.47
C MET A 74 -1.57 10.76 -12.67
N LEU A 75 -2.46 9.93 -12.13
CA LEU A 75 -3.90 10.13 -12.24
C LEU A 75 -4.37 11.36 -11.46
N HIS A 76 -3.78 11.63 -10.30
CA HIS A 76 -4.07 12.82 -9.52
C HIS A 76 -3.65 14.09 -10.27
N GLY A 77 -2.50 14.04 -10.96
CA GLY A 77 -2.05 15.09 -11.88
C GLY A 77 -2.98 15.29 -13.07
N ILE A 78 -3.46 14.20 -13.70
CA ILE A 78 -4.43 14.26 -14.81
C ILE A 78 -5.77 14.87 -14.35
N HIS A 79 -6.24 14.51 -13.15
CA HIS A 79 -7.51 15.01 -12.63
C HIS A 79 -7.53 16.53 -12.45
N HIS A 80 -6.39 17.13 -12.10
CA HIS A 80 -6.23 18.58 -11.93
C HIS A 80 -5.69 19.28 -13.19
N HIS A 81 -5.41 18.55 -14.26
CA HIS A 81 -4.83 19.11 -15.46
C HIS A 81 -5.88 19.94 -16.23
N PRO A 82 -5.56 21.17 -16.69
CA PRO A 82 -6.52 22.03 -17.40
C PRO A 82 -7.03 21.41 -18.70
N GLN A 83 -6.22 20.52 -19.32
CA GLN A 83 -6.56 19.77 -20.53
C GLN A 83 -6.85 18.29 -20.25
N LYS A 84 -7.66 17.98 -19.22
CA LYS A 84 -8.01 16.58 -18.86
C LYS A 84 -8.67 15.79 -20.00
N GLU A 85 -9.30 16.48 -20.95
CA GLU A 85 -9.97 15.88 -22.12
C GLU A 85 -8.99 15.21 -23.09
N GLU A 86 -7.72 15.60 -23.08
CA GLU A 86 -6.70 15.02 -23.95
C GLU A 86 -6.24 13.63 -23.52
N PHE A 87 -6.65 13.19 -22.33
CA PHE A 87 -6.17 11.96 -21.71
C PHE A 87 -7.17 10.82 -21.86
N THR A 88 -6.66 9.65 -22.23
CA THR A 88 -7.42 8.40 -22.33
C THR A 88 -6.80 7.34 -21.43
N ILE A 89 -7.56 6.84 -20.49
CA ILE A 89 -7.17 5.80 -19.54
C ILE A 89 -7.68 4.46 -20.06
N SER A 90 -6.78 3.49 -20.21
CA SER A 90 -7.10 2.13 -20.64
C SER A 90 -6.97 1.19 -19.45
N TYR A 91 -8.04 0.44 -19.17
CA TYR A 91 -8.08 -0.54 -18.09
C TYR A 91 -8.57 -1.89 -18.60
N PHE A 92 -8.21 -2.95 -17.89
CA PHE A 92 -8.65 -4.30 -18.22
C PHE A 92 -9.96 -4.65 -17.51
N ASP A 93 -11.00 -4.97 -18.28
CA ASP A 93 -12.29 -5.42 -17.76
C ASP A 93 -12.35 -6.95 -17.73
N ASN A 94 -12.21 -7.54 -16.54
CA ASN A 94 -12.29 -8.98 -16.33
C ASN A 94 -13.61 -9.60 -16.81
N LYS A 95 -14.72 -8.85 -16.79
CA LYS A 95 -16.03 -9.39 -17.22
C LYS A 95 -16.10 -9.56 -18.74
N LYS A 96 -15.44 -8.67 -19.48
CA LYS A 96 -15.42 -8.66 -20.95
C LYS A 96 -14.14 -9.26 -21.53
N ASN A 97 -13.17 -9.57 -20.68
CA ASN A 97 -11.83 -10.05 -21.03
C ASN A 97 -11.14 -9.18 -22.10
N LYS A 98 -11.33 -7.85 -22.01
CA LYS A 98 -10.88 -6.87 -23.01
C LYS A 98 -10.41 -5.58 -22.33
N GLU A 99 -9.48 -4.89 -22.99
CA GLU A 99 -9.12 -3.52 -22.60
C GLU A 99 -10.23 -2.55 -23.01
N VAL A 100 -10.66 -1.73 -22.06
CA VAL A 100 -11.67 -0.69 -22.27
C VAL A 100 -10.98 0.67 -22.09
N LYS A 101 -11.28 1.59 -23.00
CA LYS A 101 -10.75 2.95 -23.00
C LYS A 101 -11.80 3.90 -22.44
N ILE A 102 -11.40 4.74 -21.50
CA ILE A 102 -12.23 5.79 -20.90
C ILE A 102 -11.50 7.12 -21.04
N GLU A 103 -12.26 8.16 -21.38
CA GLU A 103 -11.75 9.53 -21.40
C GLU A 103 -11.64 10.07 -19.98
N ALA A 104 -10.50 10.70 -19.65
CA ALA A 104 -10.24 11.15 -18.28
C ALA A 104 -11.17 12.27 -17.81
N HIS A 105 -11.87 12.96 -18.72
CA HIS A 105 -12.89 13.94 -18.35
C HIS A 105 -14.07 13.33 -17.58
N LYS A 106 -14.33 12.02 -17.75
CA LYS A 106 -15.38 11.26 -17.05
C LYS A 106 -14.98 10.81 -15.64
N LEU A 107 -13.72 11.07 -15.26
CA LEU A 107 -13.21 10.73 -13.94
C LEU A 107 -13.83 11.65 -12.89
N LYS A 108 -14.54 11.08 -11.93
CA LYS A 108 -15.25 11.82 -10.87
C LYS A 108 -14.45 11.84 -9.57
N LEU A 109 -13.90 10.69 -9.17
CA LEU A 109 -13.19 10.55 -7.89
C LEU A 109 -12.02 9.58 -7.99
N ILE A 110 -10.95 9.87 -7.26
CA ILE A 110 -9.80 8.99 -7.02
C ILE A 110 -9.68 8.82 -5.50
N GLU A 111 -10.03 7.64 -4.97
CA GLU A 111 -9.94 7.36 -3.53
C GLU A 111 -9.23 6.04 -3.27
N LYS A 112 -8.21 6.06 -2.41
CA LYS A 112 -7.58 4.87 -1.76
C LYS A 112 -7.52 3.61 -2.65
N ASN A 113 -6.99 3.74 -3.88
CA ASN A 113 -6.80 2.67 -4.88
C ASN A 113 -8.00 2.35 -5.79
N VAL A 114 -9.03 3.20 -5.82
CA VAL A 114 -10.21 3.05 -6.69
C VAL A 114 -10.45 4.33 -7.48
N LEU A 115 -10.78 4.14 -8.76
CA LEU A 115 -11.20 5.17 -9.69
C LEU A 115 -12.69 5.06 -9.91
N SER A 116 -13.42 6.16 -9.73
CA SER A 116 -14.83 6.23 -10.10
C SER A 116 -15.04 7.10 -11.32
N PHE A 117 -15.88 6.62 -12.24
CA PHE A 117 -16.30 7.34 -13.43
C PHE A 117 -17.78 7.12 -13.67
N HIS A 118 -18.36 8.08 -14.37
CA HIS A 118 -19.77 8.02 -14.77
C HIS A 118 -19.86 7.52 -16.20
N ASP A 119 -20.46 6.33 -16.39
CA ASP A 119 -20.72 5.76 -17.71
C ASP A 119 -22.19 5.34 -17.82
N LYS A 120 -22.89 5.87 -18.82
CA LYS A 120 -24.31 5.55 -19.13
C LYS A 120 -25.26 5.65 -17.92
N GLY A 121 -25.11 6.70 -17.10
CA GLY A 121 -25.95 6.92 -15.92
C GLY A 121 -25.61 6.02 -14.72
N LYS A 122 -24.55 5.20 -14.80
CA LYS A 122 -24.07 4.36 -13.69
C LYS A 122 -22.69 4.83 -13.25
N GLU A 123 -22.48 4.80 -11.95
CA GLU A 123 -21.14 5.01 -11.37
C GLU A 123 -20.42 3.66 -11.35
N VAL A 124 -19.24 3.64 -11.95
CA VAL A 124 -18.44 2.42 -12.08
C VAL A 124 -17.14 2.64 -11.33
N PHE A 125 -16.77 1.63 -10.54
CA PHE A 125 -15.57 1.63 -9.72
C PHE A 125 -14.53 0.67 -10.33
N ILE A 126 -13.36 1.19 -10.68
CA ILE A 126 -12.22 0.42 -11.16
C ILE A 126 -11.10 0.47 -10.14
N PRO A 127 -10.62 -0.69 -9.66
CA PRO A 127 -9.37 -0.75 -8.92
C PRO A 127 -8.17 -0.27 -9.75
N MET A 128 -7.29 0.53 -9.15
CA MET A 128 -6.13 1.13 -9.84
C MET A 128 -5.19 0.11 -10.46
N HIS A 129 -5.00 -1.07 -9.83
CA HIS A 129 -4.18 -2.15 -10.39
C HIS A 129 -4.69 -2.70 -11.74
N ARG A 130 -5.92 -2.35 -12.15
CA ARG A 130 -6.47 -2.73 -13.47
C ARG A 130 -6.17 -1.71 -14.57
N VAL A 131 -5.66 -0.53 -14.22
CA VAL A 131 -5.23 0.46 -15.20
C VAL A 131 -3.94 -0.04 -15.85
N ARG A 132 -3.97 -0.20 -17.17
CA ARG A 132 -2.84 -0.72 -17.94
C ARG A 132 -2.08 0.37 -18.66
N ARG A 133 -2.77 1.36 -19.21
CA ARG A 133 -2.13 2.41 -20.03
C ARG A 133 -2.83 3.74 -19.89
N ILE A 134 -2.06 4.81 -20.00
CA ILE A 134 -2.57 6.18 -20.09
C ILE A 134 -1.99 6.82 -21.35
N HIS A 135 -2.87 7.34 -22.19
CA HIS A 135 -2.50 8.04 -23.42
C HIS A 135 -2.85 9.52 -23.30
N ARG A 136 -2.04 10.38 -23.93
CA ARG A 136 -2.33 11.80 -24.14
C ARG A 136 -2.25 12.10 -25.63
N LYS A 137 -3.34 12.58 -26.25
CA LYS A 137 -3.40 12.85 -27.71
C LYS A 137 -2.88 11.68 -28.55
N GLY A 138 -3.21 10.45 -28.16
CA GLY A 138 -2.77 9.22 -28.83
C GLY A 138 -1.33 8.77 -28.52
N LYS A 139 -0.52 9.55 -27.80
CA LYS A 139 0.81 9.12 -27.33
C LYS A 139 0.72 8.43 -25.98
N GLU A 140 1.35 7.27 -25.84
CA GLU A 140 1.43 6.55 -24.56
C GLU A 140 2.35 7.33 -23.60
N VAL A 141 1.81 7.73 -22.45
CA VAL A 141 2.55 8.48 -21.42
C VAL A 141 2.88 7.59 -20.22
N TRP A 142 2.11 6.52 -20.02
CA TRP A 142 2.33 5.59 -18.93
C TRP A 142 1.80 4.20 -19.27
N ARG A 143 2.50 3.15 -18.81
CA ARG A 143 2.15 1.73 -19.00
C ARG A 143 2.56 0.87 -17.80
N LEU A 144 1.68 -0.06 -17.43
CA LEU A 144 1.92 -1.17 -16.49
C LEU A 144 2.33 -2.45 -17.21
#